data_AF-A0A1G6JA10-F1
#
_entry.id   AF-A0A1G6JA10-F1
#
_cell.length_a   1.000
_cell.length_b   1.000
_cell.length_c   1.000
_cell.angle_alpha   90.00
_cell.angle_beta   90.00
_cell.angle_gamma   90.00
#
_symmetry.space_group_name_H-M   'P 1'
#
loop_
_entity.id
_entity.type
_entity.pdbx_description
1 polymer ?
#
loop_
_entity_poly.entity_id
_entity_poly.type
_entity_poly.pdbx_seq_one_letter_code
_entity_poly.pdbx_strand_id
1 'polypeptide(L)'
;MSNNLETATAWPKPRFAEIEGASDPAHHEDTGEGVWQNTIAAADHALEEASRIQRGVQQNLKLMQEVRALREELRKAHAEIDRYRGMHARVVVGMRQLEEDNSAELSRLQADNEMLLVRHRVYKLLSEHYATAALSFDPAVFAEHRDRVLEHVLFQRRKGVPVTQICAADVAFLLL
;
A
#
# COMPACT_ATOMS: atom_id res chain seq x y z
N MET A 1 -34.12 -7.90 3.51
CA MET A 1 -34.22 -6.45 3.28
C MET A 1 -34.41 -6.25 1.80
N SER A 2 -35.64 -5.86 1.43
CA SER A 2 -36.20 -6.00 0.09
C SER A 2 -35.77 -4.88 -0.85
N ASN A 3 -35.55 -5.27 -2.10
CA ASN A 3 -35.13 -4.44 -3.23
C ASN A 3 -36.09 -3.27 -3.50
N ASN A 4 -35.56 -2.04 -3.57
CA ASN A 4 -36.21 -0.86 -4.13
C ASN A 4 -35.42 -0.40 -5.36
N LEU A 5 -35.65 -1.04 -6.51
CA LEU A 5 -34.97 -0.69 -7.77
C LEU A 5 -35.90 -0.79 -9.00
N GLU A 6 -37.22 -0.62 -8.80
CA GLU A 6 -38.22 -0.64 -9.87
C GLU A 6 -39.07 0.64 -9.86
N THR A 7 -38.47 1.81 -10.10
CA THR A 7 -39.24 3.04 -10.39
C THR A 7 -38.70 3.85 -11.56
N ALA A 8 -37.70 3.37 -12.29
CA ALA A 8 -37.02 4.15 -13.35
C ALA A 8 -37.23 3.59 -14.78
N THR A 9 -38.43 3.09 -15.10
CA THR A 9 -38.75 2.72 -16.50
C THR A 9 -40.17 3.10 -16.87
N ALA A 10 -40.49 4.39 -16.72
CA ALA A 10 -41.66 4.98 -17.37
C ALA A 10 -41.23 5.55 -18.73
N TRP A 11 -41.51 4.81 -19.80
CA TRP A 11 -41.36 5.33 -21.17
C TRP A 11 -42.45 6.39 -21.45
N PRO A 12 -42.14 7.52 -22.11
CA PRO A 12 -43.17 8.48 -22.50
C PRO A 12 -44.06 7.88 -23.59
N LYS A 13 -45.38 7.85 -23.36
CA LYS A 13 -46.37 7.48 -24.38
C LYS A 13 -46.42 8.57 -25.45
N PRO A 14 -46.23 8.25 -26.74
CA PRO A 14 -46.44 9.23 -27.80
C PRO A 14 -47.97 9.45 -27.95
N ARG A 15 -48.40 10.71 -27.84
CA ARG A 15 -49.74 11.14 -28.26
C ARG A 15 -49.78 11.17 -29.79
N PHE A 16 -50.17 10.06 -30.39
CA PHE A 16 -50.70 10.04 -31.74
C PHE A 16 -52.13 9.49 -31.69
N ALA A 17 -53.01 10.10 -32.48
CA ALA A 17 -54.44 9.82 -32.66
C ALA A 17 -55.42 10.59 -31.75
N GLU A 18 -55.61 11.87 -32.06
CA GLU A 18 -56.94 12.49 -32.13
C GLU A 18 -57.02 13.25 -33.47
N ILE A 19 -57.24 12.50 -34.55
CA ILE A 19 -57.76 13.02 -35.82
C ILE A 19 -58.93 12.10 -36.19
N GLU A 20 -60.06 12.30 -35.50
CA GLU A 20 -61.40 12.01 -36.03
C GLU A 20 -61.94 13.37 -36.47
N GLY A 21 -62.21 13.64 -37.74
CA GLY A 21 -63.16 12.87 -38.54
C GLY A 21 -64.52 13.55 -38.49
N ALA A 22 -64.61 14.82 -38.91
CA ALA A 22 -65.87 15.50 -39.19
C ALA A 22 -65.74 16.20 -40.54
N SER A 23 -66.23 15.54 -41.57
CA SER A 23 -66.44 16.11 -42.90
C SER A 23 -67.75 16.90 -42.87
N ASP A 24 -67.75 18.11 -43.45
CA ASP A 24 -68.94 18.62 -44.11
C ASP A 24 -68.54 19.42 -45.37
N PRO A 25 -69.30 19.33 -46.48
CA PRO A 25 -68.85 19.71 -47.80
C PRO A 25 -69.41 21.07 -48.22
N ALA A 26 -68.54 22.00 -48.60
CA ALA A 26 -68.80 23.01 -49.63
C ALA A 26 -67.58 23.92 -49.73
N HIS A 27 -66.79 23.76 -50.79
CA HIS A 27 -66.62 24.78 -51.82
C HIS A 27 -65.64 24.28 -52.89
N HIS A 28 -65.98 24.68 -54.10
CA HIS A 28 -65.39 24.38 -55.38
C HIS A 28 -63.86 24.55 -55.45
N GLU A 29 -63.26 23.70 -56.30
CA GLU A 29 -62.07 24.01 -57.12
C GLU A 29 -60.78 24.41 -56.38
N ASP A 30 -60.10 23.45 -55.75
CA ASP A 30 -58.62 23.34 -55.69
C ASP A 30 -58.12 22.07 -54.95
N THR A 31 -58.93 21.01 -54.94
CA THR A 31 -58.70 19.85 -54.05
C THR A 31 -57.54 18.95 -54.50
N GLY A 32 -57.07 19.08 -55.73
CA GLY A 32 -55.84 18.43 -56.17
C GLY A 32 -54.60 19.13 -55.61
N GLU A 33 -54.48 20.44 -55.82
CA GLU A 33 -53.27 21.21 -55.50
C GLU A 33 -52.98 21.31 -54.00
N GLY A 34 -54.02 21.53 -53.17
CA GLY A 34 -53.87 21.63 -51.71
C GLY A 34 -53.49 20.31 -51.02
N VAL A 35 -53.92 19.16 -51.56
CA VAL A 35 -53.55 17.83 -51.01
C VAL A 35 -52.08 17.51 -51.32
N TRP A 36 -51.60 17.86 -52.52
CA TRP A 36 -50.19 17.71 -52.87
C TRP A 36 -49.28 18.66 -52.08
N GLN A 37 -49.70 19.91 -51.88
CA GLN A 37 -48.97 20.87 -51.04
C GLN A 37 -48.90 20.42 -49.57
N ASN A 38 -50.00 19.91 -49.01
CA ASN A 38 -50.03 19.39 -47.63
C ASN A 38 -49.20 18.11 -47.47
N THR A 39 -49.19 17.23 -48.47
CA THR A 39 -48.36 16.01 -48.45
C THR A 39 -46.88 16.32 -48.64
N ILE A 40 -46.52 17.31 -49.45
CA ILE A 40 -45.14 17.82 -49.57
C ILE A 40 -44.69 18.44 -48.24
N ALA A 41 -45.50 19.29 -47.61
CA ALA A 41 -45.18 19.88 -46.31
C ALA A 41 -45.02 18.81 -45.21
N ALA A 42 -45.87 17.78 -45.22
CA ALA A 42 -45.74 16.65 -44.30
C ALA A 42 -44.47 15.82 -44.57
N ALA A 43 -44.09 15.64 -45.83
CA ALA A 43 -42.85 14.96 -46.21
C ALA A 43 -41.60 15.76 -45.79
N ASP A 44 -41.59 17.08 -45.99
CA ASP A 44 -40.50 17.96 -45.54
C ASP A 44 -40.38 17.93 -44.01
N HIS A 45 -41.49 17.98 -43.30
CA HIS A 45 -41.50 17.85 -41.84
C HIS A 45 -40.95 16.49 -41.39
N ALA A 46 -41.37 15.39 -42.01
CA ALA A 46 -40.86 14.06 -41.71
C ALA A 46 -39.36 13.91 -42.02
N LEU A 47 -38.85 14.56 -43.07
CA LEU A 47 -37.41 14.59 -43.39
C LEU A 47 -36.62 15.39 -42.36
N GLU A 48 -37.14 16.53 -41.90
CA GLU A 48 -36.51 17.30 -40.83
C GLU A 48 -36.45 16.51 -39.52
N GLU A 49 -37.54 15.84 -39.14
CA GLU A 49 -37.59 14.97 -37.97
C GLU A 49 -36.62 13.79 -38.10
N ALA A 50 -36.59 13.14 -39.26
CA ALA A 50 -35.62 12.08 -39.56
C ALA A 50 -34.17 12.58 -39.42
N SER A 51 -33.87 13.80 -39.88
CA SER A 51 -32.53 14.42 -39.73
C SER A 51 -32.17 14.70 -38.27
N ARG A 52 -33.14 15.08 -37.43
CA ARG A 52 -32.96 15.30 -35.99
C ARG A 52 -32.70 13.98 -35.29
N ILE A 53 -33.47 12.95 -35.61
CA ILE A 53 -33.29 11.59 -35.09
C ILE A 53 -31.91 11.06 -35.48
N GLN A 54 -31.51 11.20 -36.75
CA GLN A 54 -30.19 10.77 -37.22
C GLN A 54 -29.05 11.43 -36.44
N ARG A 55 -29.10 12.75 -36.22
CA ARG A 55 -28.10 13.45 -35.39
C ARG A 55 -28.11 12.99 -33.94
N GLY A 56 -29.29 12.76 -33.37
CA GLY A 56 -29.43 12.22 -32.02
C GLY A 56 -28.82 10.82 -31.88
N VAL A 57 -29.05 9.93 -32.85
CA VAL A 57 -28.48 8.59 -32.91
C VAL A 57 -26.95 8.65 -33.02
N GLN A 58 -26.41 9.53 -33.87
CA GLN A 58 -24.95 9.71 -34.00
C GLN A 58 -24.30 10.18 -32.69
N GLN A 59 -24.91 11.16 -32.01
CA GLN A 59 -24.43 11.62 -30.71
C GLN A 59 -24.52 10.52 -29.64
N ASN A 60 -25.60 9.75 -29.63
CA ASN A 60 -25.76 8.63 -28.70
C ASN A 60 -24.72 7.53 -28.94
N LEU A 61 -24.44 7.18 -30.20
CA LEU A 61 -23.38 6.24 -30.56
C LEU A 61 -22.01 6.72 -30.09
N LYS A 62 -21.69 8.01 -30.26
CA LYS A 62 -20.45 8.61 -29.77
C LYS A 62 -20.34 8.52 -28.24
N LEU A 63 -21.40 8.90 -27.52
CA LEU A 63 -21.44 8.79 -26.06
C LEU A 63 -21.28 7.33 -25.60
N MET A 64 -21.91 6.37 -26.27
CA MET A 64 -21.75 4.95 -25.94
C MET A 64 -20.31 4.47 -26.15
N GLN A 65 -19.61 4.97 -27.18
CA GLN A 65 -18.21 4.66 -27.40
C GLN A 65 -17.32 5.26 -26.31
N GLU A 66 -17.56 6.52 -25.94
CA GLU A 66 -16.84 7.20 -24.84
C GLU A 66 -17.06 6.49 -23.50
N VAL A 67 -18.29 6.09 -23.18
CA VAL A 67 -18.60 5.31 -21.97
C VAL A 67 -17.87 3.97 -21.97
N ARG A 68 -17.75 3.29 -23.12
CA ARG A 68 -16.98 2.04 -23.22
C ARG A 68 -15.49 2.29 -22.99
N ALA A 69 -14.93 3.37 -23.55
CA ALA A 69 -13.54 3.74 -23.36
C ALA A 69 -13.24 4.06 -21.88
N LEU A 70 -14.07 4.89 -21.24
CA LEU A 70 -13.92 5.22 -19.81
C LEU A 70 -14.03 3.98 -18.91
N ARG A 71 -14.91 3.03 -19.25
CA ARG A 71 -15.00 1.75 -18.52
C ARG A 71 -13.74 0.90 -18.68
N GLU A 72 -13.10 0.94 -19.84
CA GLU A 72 -11.82 0.26 -20.06
C GLU A 72 -10.69 0.90 -19.26
N GLU A 73 -10.60 2.23 -19.28
CA GLU A 73 -9.62 2.98 -18.47
C GLU A 73 -9.83 2.75 -16.99
N LEU A 74 -11.08 2.74 -16.51
CA LEU A 74 -11.39 2.41 -15.13
C LEU A 74 -10.92 1.01 -14.76
N ARG A 75 -11.15 0.00 -15.62
CA ARG A 75 -10.67 -1.36 -15.38
C ARG A 75 -9.14 -1.45 -15.35
N LYS A 76 -8.45 -0.72 -16.23
CA LYS A 76 -6.99 -0.62 -16.23
C LYS A 76 -6.47 0.02 -14.94
N ALA A 77 -7.05 1.14 -14.52
CA ALA A 77 -6.68 1.84 -13.30
C ALA A 77 -6.88 0.95 -12.05
N HIS A 78 -7.99 0.21 -11.97
CA HIS A 78 -8.20 -0.75 -10.87
C HIS A 78 -7.15 -1.85 -10.86
N ALA A 79 -6.86 -2.45 -12.02
CA ALA A 79 -5.82 -3.47 -12.13
C ALA A 79 -4.44 -2.95 -11.73
N GLU A 80 -4.15 -1.68 -12.01
CA GLU A 80 -2.90 -1.03 -11.62
C GLU A 80 -2.84 -0.74 -10.11
N ILE A 81 -3.94 -0.26 -9.51
CA ILE A 81 -4.05 -0.09 -8.06
C ILE A 81 -3.81 -1.41 -7.33
N ASP A 82 -4.40 -2.51 -7.81
CA ASP A 82 -4.21 -3.82 -7.18
C ASP A 82 -2.76 -4.32 -7.30
N ARG A 83 -2.08 -4.03 -8.41
CA ARG A 83 -0.63 -4.27 -8.54
C ARG A 83 0.18 -3.46 -7.54
N TYR A 84 -0.09 -2.16 -7.40
CA TYR A 84 0.61 -1.32 -6.43
C TYR A 84 0.35 -1.77 -4.99
N ARG A 85 -0.88 -2.15 -4.65
CA ARG A 85 -1.21 -2.73 -3.33
C ARG A 85 -0.41 -4.00 -3.07
N GLY A 86 -0.33 -4.90 -4.05
CA GLY A 86 0.48 -6.12 -3.94
C GLY A 86 1.98 -5.85 -3.80
N MET A 87 2.51 -4.87 -4.55
CA MET A 87 3.91 -4.45 -4.40
C MET A 87 4.18 -3.83 -3.03
N HIS A 88 3.31 -2.93 -2.57
CA HIS A 88 3.42 -2.29 -1.27
C HIS A 88 3.39 -3.31 -0.13
N ALA A 89 2.48 -4.28 -0.18
CA ALA A 89 2.42 -5.36 0.82
C ALA A 89 3.75 -6.14 0.88
N ARG A 90 4.34 -6.48 -0.26
CA ARG A 90 5.65 -7.16 -0.31
C ARG A 90 6.77 -6.29 0.23
N VAL A 91 6.80 -5.00 -0.11
CA VAL A 91 7.81 -4.07 0.39
C VAL A 91 7.72 -3.89 1.90
N VAL A 92 6.52 -3.72 2.45
CA VAL A 92 6.31 -3.59 3.90
C VAL A 92 6.76 -4.83 4.64
N VAL A 93 6.40 -6.02 4.15
CA VAL A 93 6.86 -7.29 4.75
C VAL A 93 8.38 -7.40 4.67
N GLY A 94 8.98 -7.06 3.52
CA GLY A 94 10.43 -7.07 3.34
C GLY A 94 11.16 -6.09 4.26
N MET A 95 10.63 -4.87 4.43
CA MET A 95 11.19 -3.88 5.36
C MET A 95 11.14 -4.36 6.80
N ARG A 96 10.01 -4.93 7.22
CA ARG A 96 9.87 -5.48 8.57
C ARG A 96 10.84 -6.63 8.83
N GLN A 97 11.00 -7.55 7.87
CA GLN A 97 11.99 -8.63 7.99
C GLN A 97 13.41 -8.07 8.13
N LEU A 98 13.75 -7.06 7.32
CA LEU A 98 15.06 -6.43 7.37
C LEU A 98 15.30 -5.70 8.71
N GLU A 99 14.28 -5.05 9.26
CA GLU A 99 14.34 -4.44 10.60
C GLU A 99 14.55 -5.49 11.69
N GLU A 100 13.84 -6.61 11.62
CA GLU A 100 13.98 -7.73 12.56
C GLU A 100 15.40 -8.33 12.48
N ASP A 101 15.90 -8.60 11.28
CA ASP A 101 17.26 -9.12 11.05
C ASP A 101 18.33 -8.15 11.55
N ASN A 102 18.21 -6.86 11.23
CA ASN A 102 19.13 -5.83 11.70
C ASN A 102 19.12 -5.71 13.24
N SER A 103 17.94 -5.76 13.87
CA SER A 103 17.85 -5.70 15.33
C SER A 103 18.53 -6.90 16.01
N ALA A 104 18.45 -8.08 15.40
CA ALA A 104 19.13 -9.28 15.86
C ALA A 104 20.65 -9.17 15.70
N GLU A 105 21.13 -8.67 14.56
CA GLU A 105 22.55 -8.41 14.32
C GLU A 105 23.12 -7.37 15.30
N LEU A 106 22.42 -6.26 15.52
CA LEU A 106 22.83 -5.24 16.49
C LEU A 106 22.91 -5.80 17.90
N SER A 107 21.92 -6.59 18.33
CA SER A 107 21.92 -7.24 19.65
C SER A 107 23.10 -8.20 19.81
N ARG A 108 23.41 -8.96 18.75
CA ARG A 108 24.58 -9.85 18.72
C ARG A 108 25.89 -9.05 18.81
N LEU A 109 26.05 -8.02 18.01
CA LEU A 109 27.26 -7.17 18.01
C LEU A 109 27.45 -6.48 19.36
N GLN A 110 26.37 -6.03 20.00
CA GLN A 110 26.42 -5.47 21.34
C GLN A 110 26.91 -6.50 22.35
N ALA A 111 26.34 -7.72 22.35
CA ALA A 111 26.79 -8.80 23.24
C ALA A 111 28.26 -9.18 23.01
N ASP A 112 28.69 -9.26 21.75
CA ASP A 112 30.08 -9.55 21.37
C ASP A 112 31.03 -8.43 21.84
N ASN A 113 30.65 -7.17 21.67
CA ASN A 113 31.41 -6.02 22.14
C ASN A 113 31.57 -6.01 23.66
N GLU A 114 30.47 -6.25 24.39
CA GLU A 114 30.46 -6.35 25.84
C GLU A 114 31.38 -7.47 26.34
N MET A 115 31.34 -8.64 25.68
CA MET A 115 32.24 -9.76 25.98
C MET A 115 33.71 -9.40 25.74
N LEU A 116 34.00 -8.67 24.65
CA LEU A 116 35.35 -8.16 24.38
C LEU A 116 35.83 -7.20 25.48
N LEU A 117 34.98 -6.29 25.94
CA LEU A 117 35.32 -5.34 27.01
C LEU A 117 35.63 -6.06 28.33
N VAL A 118 34.83 -7.08 28.68
CA VAL A 118 35.08 -7.94 29.84
C VAL A 118 36.42 -8.65 29.70
N ARG A 119 36.66 -9.32 28.56
CA ARG A 119 37.91 -10.05 28.30
C ARG A 119 39.13 -9.13 28.35
N HIS A 120 39.07 -7.98 27.69
CA HIS A 120 40.12 -6.98 27.72
C HIS A 120 40.43 -6.53 29.16
N ARG A 121 39.39 -6.27 29.96
CA ARG A 121 39.59 -5.86 31.35
C ARG A 121 40.25 -6.95 32.19
N VAL A 122 39.81 -8.20 32.05
CA VAL A 122 40.42 -9.35 32.75
C VAL A 122 41.92 -9.42 32.46
N TYR A 123 42.32 -9.38 31.18
CA TYR A 123 43.73 -9.43 30.81
C TYR A 123 44.51 -8.22 31.31
N LYS A 124 43.91 -7.02 31.26
CA LYS A 124 44.53 -5.82 31.82
C LYS A 124 44.79 -5.96 33.32
N LEU A 125 43.80 -6.41 34.08
CA LEU A 125 43.92 -6.61 35.53
C LEU A 125 44.99 -7.66 35.89
N LEU A 126 45.03 -8.77 35.16
CA LEU A 126 46.09 -9.77 35.32
C LEU A 126 47.47 -9.18 35.03
N SER A 127 47.62 -8.46 33.92
CA SER A 127 48.90 -7.86 33.55
C SER A 127 49.38 -6.84 34.59
N GLU A 128 48.48 -6.01 35.12
CA GLU A 128 48.76 -5.05 36.19
C GLU A 128 49.19 -5.77 37.47
N HIS A 129 48.50 -6.85 37.85
CA HIS A 129 48.84 -7.63 39.03
C HIS A 129 50.21 -8.33 38.90
N TYR A 130 50.45 -9.05 37.80
CA TYR A 130 51.72 -9.74 37.56
C TYR A 130 52.90 -8.77 37.52
N ALA A 131 52.72 -7.59 36.92
CA ALA A 131 53.73 -6.54 36.92
C ALA A 131 53.99 -5.98 38.33
N THR A 132 52.94 -5.71 39.11
CA THR A 132 53.07 -5.11 40.45
C THR A 132 53.63 -6.09 41.48
N ALA A 133 53.24 -7.37 41.40
CA ALA A 133 53.69 -8.43 42.31
C ALA A 133 55.00 -9.10 41.86
N ALA A 134 55.56 -8.70 40.71
CA ALA A 134 56.77 -9.28 40.12
C ALA A 134 56.71 -10.83 40.00
N LEU A 135 55.54 -11.36 39.62
CA LEU A 135 55.29 -12.80 39.52
C LEU A 135 55.94 -13.38 38.26
N SER A 136 56.49 -14.59 38.36
CA SER A 136 56.91 -15.35 37.18
C SER A 136 55.71 -15.83 36.39
N PHE A 137 55.82 -15.76 35.06
CA PHE A 137 54.76 -16.22 34.18
C PHE A 137 54.78 -17.75 34.08
N ASP A 138 53.74 -18.40 34.61
CA ASP A 138 53.43 -19.80 34.36
C ASP A 138 52.08 -19.89 33.60
N PRO A 139 52.04 -20.48 32.39
CA PRO A 139 50.81 -20.58 31.60
C PRO A 139 49.65 -21.29 32.31
N ALA A 140 49.92 -22.32 33.11
CA ALA A 140 48.88 -23.09 33.78
C ALA A 140 48.21 -22.27 34.89
N VAL A 141 49.02 -21.69 35.78
CA VAL A 141 48.54 -20.78 36.83
C VAL A 141 47.87 -19.54 36.25
N PHE A 142 48.41 -18.97 35.17
CA PHE A 142 47.80 -17.80 34.52
C PHE A 142 46.40 -18.09 33.96
N ALA A 143 46.17 -19.29 33.40
CA ALA A 143 44.86 -19.69 32.93
C ALA A 143 43.84 -19.81 34.07
N GLU A 144 44.24 -20.38 35.21
CA GLU A 144 43.40 -20.49 36.39
C GLU A 144 43.06 -19.10 36.97
N HIS A 145 44.06 -18.23 37.08
CA HIS A 145 43.89 -16.84 37.49
C HIS A 145 42.93 -16.07 36.57
N ARG A 146 43.04 -16.28 35.24
CA ARG A 146 42.12 -15.69 34.27
C ARG A 146 40.68 -16.10 34.50
N ASP A 147 40.43 -17.38 34.77
CA ASP A 147 39.07 -17.89 34.93
C ASP A 147 38.45 -17.35 36.23
N ARG A 148 39.19 -17.33 37.35
CA ARG A 148 38.75 -16.71 38.61
C ARG A 148 38.45 -15.22 38.46
N VAL A 149 39.33 -14.46 37.80
CA VAL A 149 39.13 -13.02 37.56
C VAL A 149 37.95 -12.78 36.62
N LEU A 150 37.76 -13.60 35.59
CA LEU A 150 36.61 -13.53 34.70
C LEU A 150 35.30 -13.71 35.46
N GLU A 151 35.20 -14.74 36.30
CA GLU A 151 34.03 -15.00 37.13
C GLU A 151 33.72 -13.82 38.06
N HIS A 152 34.76 -13.25 38.68
CA HIS A 152 34.60 -12.09 39.56
C HIS A 152 34.15 -10.84 38.79
N VAL A 153 34.75 -10.53 37.64
CA VAL A 153 34.36 -9.39 36.81
C VAL A 153 32.91 -9.53 36.34
N LEU A 154 32.50 -10.73 35.93
CA LEU A 154 31.10 -11.01 35.56
C LEU A 154 30.16 -10.84 36.77
N PHE A 155 30.57 -11.26 37.96
CA PHE A 155 29.80 -11.08 39.19
C PHE A 155 29.63 -9.60 39.56
N GLN A 156 30.70 -8.80 39.50
CA GLN A 156 30.65 -7.36 39.77
C GLN A 156 29.79 -6.62 38.74
N ARG A 157 29.89 -7.02 37.46
CA ARG A 157 29.03 -6.50 36.40
C ARG A 157 27.55 -6.79 36.68
N ARG A 158 27.21 -8.00 37.13
CA ARG A 158 25.82 -8.34 37.55
C ARG A 158 25.34 -7.52 38.74
N LYS A 159 26.24 -7.03 39.59
CA LYS A 159 25.95 -6.09 40.68
C LYS A 159 25.83 -4.62 40.23
N GLY A 160 26.03 -4.34 38.95
CA GLY A 160 25.94 -2.99 38.38
C GLY A 160 27.26 -2.20 38.41
N VAL A 161 28.39 -2.82 38.75
CA VAL A 161 29.69 -2.16 38.70
C VAL A 161 30.18 -2.10 37.25
N PRO A 162 30.49 -0.92 36.69
CA PRO A 162 31.09 -0.80 35.37
C PRO A 162 32.44 -1.51 35.31
N VAL A 163 32.68 -2.28 34.24
CA VAL A 163 33.92 -3.06 34.04
C VAL A 163 35.18 -2.17 34.11
N THR A 164 35.07 -0.90 33.68
CA THR A 164 36.17 0.08 33.73
C THR A 164 36.56 0.50 35.15
N GLN A 165 35.69 0.33 36.15
CA GLN A 165 35.92 0.76 37.53
C GLN A 165 36.54 -0.33 38.41
N ILE A 166 36.46 -1.61 38.02
CA ILE A 166 37.04 -2.74 38.76
C ILE A 166 38.57 -2.63 38.68
N CYS A 167 39.28 -2.45 39.78
CA CYS A 167 40.72 -2.20 39.84
C CYS A 167 41.54 -3.46 40.17
N ALA A 168 42.86 -3.41 39.97
CA ALA A 168 43.76 -4.54 40.27
C ALA A 168 43.72 -4.94 41.75
N ALA A 169 43.54 -3.97 42.66
CA ALA A 169 43.37 -4.23 44.09
C ALA A 169 42.10 -5.05 44.40
N ASP A 170 41.03 -4.88 43.62
CA ASP A 170 39.76 -5.58 43.82
C ASP A 170 39.85 -7.06 43.47
N VAL A 171 40.84 -7.45 42.67
CA VAL A 171 41.02 -8.84 42.23
C VAL A 171 42.26 -9.51 42.83
N ALA A 172 43.12 -8.76 43.53
CA ALA A 172 44.36 -9.28 44.09
C ALA A 172 44.15 -10.49 45.02
N PHE A 173 43.05 -10.51 45.78
CA PHE A 173 42.73 -11.63 46.69
C PHE A 173 42.40 -12.95 45.97
N LEU A 174 42.05 -12.91 44.67
CA LEU A 174 41.73 -14.09 43.86
C LEU A 174 42.99 -14.78 43.30
N LEU A 175 44.11 -14.06 43.37
CA LEU A 175 45.40 -14.39 42.75
C LEU A 175 46.45 -14.81 43.80
N LEU A 176 46.02 -14.98 45.05
CA LEU A 176 46.78 -15.56 46.17
C LEU A 176 46.56 -17.07 46.21
#